data_AF-A0A251WWP6-F1
#
_entry.id   AF-A0A251WWP6-F1
#
_cell.length_a   1.000
_cell.length_b   1.000
_cell.length_c   1.000
_cell.angle_alpha   90.00
_cell.angle_beta   90.00
_cell.angle_gamma   90.00
#
_symmetry.space_group_name_H-M   'P 1'
#
loop_
_entity.id
_entity.type
_entity.pdbx_description
1 polymer ?
#
loop_
_entity_poly.entity_id
_entity_poly.type
_entity_poly.pdbx_seq_one_letter_code
_entity_poly.pdbx_strand_id
1 'polypeptide(L)'
;MLDCFQIEGAYYGGEMNDVDFLSRHFDLSSFPSDDSRFETMEGEVYCHCVSFDDYTANWALSDRRLSISELPDEKFLAFLADTISPAVRKDKTSIDRFASHFNNLLEGSGWKLVQKASVAGLPRYVPMLDGVAKHFEDKARNSAKVLSSSWMQGEIDRAWSAVDSDPALAIGTAKDLTESCCKAILLELGKPAGPRDDFPTITKAVVKELRLVPESISKEAKGAEIIKRLLSNLLQVTKGVNELRSLYGTGHGRDGKHVGLQPRHARLAVTAAAAFTVFITDTYSARHSD
;
A
#
# COMPACT_ATOMS: atom_id res chain seq x y z
N MET A 1 -16.31 -5.61 6.52
CA MET A 1 -15.48 -6.77 6.07
C MET A 1 -15.74 -7.99 6.94
N LEU A 2 -15.75 -7.83 8.26
CA LEU A 2 -16.07 -8.91 9.21
C LEU A 2 -17.54 -9.36 9.15
N ASP A 3 -18.45 -8.53 8.61
CA ASP A 3 -19.86 -8.88 8.41
C ASP A 3 -20.07 -10.02 7.41
N CYS A 4 -19.07 -10.36 6.59
CA CYS A 4 -19.16 -11.49 5.66
C CYS A 4 -19.46 -12.80 6.38
N PHE A 5 -19.00 -12.99 7.62
CA PHE A 5 -19.29 -14.18 8.41
C PHE A 5 -20.76 -14.26 8.80
N GLN A 6 -21.40 -13.13 9.11
CA GLN A 6 -22.83 -13.07 9.37
C GLN A 6 -23.65 -13.31 8.10
N ILE A 7 -23.26 -12.70 6.97
CA ILE A 7 -23.92 -12.87 5.68
C ILE A 7 -23.86 -14.34 5.22
N GLU A 8 -22.72 -14.99 5.42
CA GLU A 8 -22.48 -16.38 5.01
C GLU A 8 -22.99 -17.40 6.04
N GLY A 9 -23.49 -16.94 7.20
CA GLY A 9 -23.89 -17.82 8.31
C GLY A 9 -22.75 -18.70 8.82
N ALA A 10 -21.52 -18.20 8.80
CA ALA A 10 -20.31 -18.96 9.09
C ALA A 10 -19.63 -18.49 10.38
N TYR A 11 -19.09 -19.44 11.12
CA TYR A 11 -18.23 -19.18 12.27
C TYR A 11 -16.78 -18.95 11.84
N TYR A 12 -16.11 -17.90 12.32
CA TYR A 12 -14.76 -17.50 11.89
C TYR A 12 -13.71 -18.61 12.11
N GLY A 13 -13.84 -19.36 13.20
CA GLY A 13 -12.95 -20.46 13.58
C GLY A 13 -13.22 -21.77 12.84
N GLY A 14 -14.28 -21.83 12.02
CA GLY A 14 -14.62 -23.01 11.22
C GLY A 14 -14.79 -24.26 12.08
N GLU A 15 -13.92 -25.25 11.91
CA GLU A 15 -13.88 -26.48 12.72
C GLU A 15 -12.94 -26.39 13.95
N MET A 16 -12.25 -25.27 14.13
CA MET A 16 -11.36 -25.01 15.25
C MET A 16 -12.10 -24.22 16.33
N ASN A 17 -11.88 -24.55 17.62
CA ASN A 17 -12.51 -23.80 18.71
C ASN A 17 -11.87 -22.41 18.89
N ASP A 18 -12.55 -21.50 19.62
CA ASP A 18 -12.12 -20.12 19.83
C ASP A 18 -10.71 -20.02 20.42
N VAL A 19 -10.36 -20.86 21.41
CA VAL A 19 -9.04 -20.81 22.06
C VAL A 19 -7.93 -21.17 21.07
N ASP A 20 -8.07 -22.30 20.38
CA ASP A 20 -7.08 -22.79 19.42
C ASP A 20 -6.91 -21.83 18.24
N PHE A 21 -8.01 -21.23 17.76
CA PHE A 21 -7.95 -20.30 16.65
C PHE A 21 -7.35 -18.95 17.06
N LEU A 22 -7.88 -18.31 18.11
CA LEU A 22 -7.47 -16.97 18.51
C LEU A 22 -6.03 -16.94 19.03
N SER A 23 -5.55 -18.02 19.67
CA SER A 23 -4.16 -18.13 20.15
C SER A 23 -3.11 -18.08 19.04
N ARG A 24 -3.51 -18.21 17.76
CA ARG A 24 -2.62 -18.04 16.60
C ARG A 24 -2.29 -16.58 16.30
N HIS A 25 -3.13 -15.66 16.78
CA HIS A 25 -3.02 -14.22 16.51
C HIS A 25 -2.81 -13.39 17.78
N PHE A 26 -3.23 -13.91 18.93
CA PHE A 26 -3.26 -13.22 20.21
C PHE A 26 -2.66 -14.09 21.31
N ASP A 27 -1.89 -13.47 22.21
CA ASP A 27 -1.52 -14.11 23.47
C ASP A 27 -2.68 -13.96 24.48
N LEU A 28 -3.66 -14.86 24.43
CA LEU A 28 -4.87 -14.79 25.25
C LEU A 28 -4.59 -14.80 26.76
N SER A 29 -3.46 -15.38 27.16
CA SER A 29 -3.03 -15.42 28.56
C SER A 29 -2.62 -14.03 29.08
N SER A 30 -2.23 -13.12 28.19
CA SER A 30 -1.82 -11.76 28.52
C SER A 30 -2.99 -10.77 28.67
N PHE A 31 -4.18 -11.13 28.21
CA PHE A 31 -5.36 -10.28 28.29
C PHE A 31 -6.15 -10.54 29.58
N PRO A 32 -6.67 -9.48 30.25
CA PRO A 32 -7.54 -9.67 31.40
C PRO A 32 -8.90 -10.24 30.99
N SER A 33 -9.49 -11.02 31.88
CA SER A 33 -10.88 -11.47 31.74
C SER A 33 -11.86 -10.33 32.05
N ASP A 34 -12.99 -10.29 31.34
CA ASP A 34 -14.16 -9.46 31.70
C ASP A 34 -15.08 -10.22 32.70
N ASP A 35 -14.83 -11.52 32.95
CA ASP A 35 -15.46 -12.31 33.99
C ASP A 35 -14.53 -12.44 35.21
N SER A 36 -14.98 -11.87 36.33
CA SER A 36 -14.26 -11.88 37.62
C SER A 36 -13.84 -13.28 38.14
N ARG A 37 -14.42 -14.37 37.61
CA ARG A 37 -14.07 -15.75 37.97
C ARG A 37 -12.74 -16.21 37.37
N PHE A 38 -12.24 -15.53 36.34
CA PHE A 38 -11.01 -15.88 35.63
C PHE A 38 -10.00 -14.73 35.70
N GLU A 39 -8.72 -15.07 35.74
CA GLU A 39 -7.64 -14.07 35.70
C GLU A 39 -7.35 -13.62 34.26
N THR A 40 -7.43 -14.56 33.31
CA THR A 40 -7.06 -14.34 31.91
C THR A 40 -8.23 -14.57 30.96
N MET A 41 -8.17 -13.90 29.81
CA MET A 41 -9.13 -14.09 28.72
C MET A 41 -9.11 -15.53 28.20
N GLU A 42 -7.95 -16.19 28.19
CA GLU A 42 -7.85 -17.61 27.80
C GLU A 42 -8.76 -18.51 28.66
N GLY A 43 -8.73 -18.35 29.98
CA GLY A 43 -9.56 -19.14 30.91
C GLY A 43 -11.05 -18.86 30.73
N GLU A 44 -11.42 -17.60 30.55
CA GLU A 44 -12.78 -17.15 30.25
C GLU A 44 -13.30 -17.80 28.96
N VAL A 45 -12.56 -17.63 27.85
CA VAL A 45 -12.94 -18.13 26.53
C VAL A 45 -13.01 -19.65 26.52
N TYR A 46 -12.08 -20.35 27.18
CA TYR A 46 -12.14 -21.80 27.28
C TYR A 46 -13.41 -22.26 28.01
N CYS A 47 -13.73 -21.65 29.14
CA CYS A 47 -14.92 -21.99 29.90
C CYS A 47 -16.18 -21.74 29.06
N HIS A 48 -16.34 -20.53 28.55
CA HIS A 48 -17.57 -20.09 27.92
C HIS A 48 -17.75 -20.62 26.50
N CYS A 49 -16.73 -20.59 25.66
CA CYS A 49 -16.86 -21.02 24.26
C CYS A 49 -16.65 -22.52 24.08
N VAL A 50 -15.84 -23.18 24.91
CA VAL A 50 -15.49 -24.61 24.71
C VAL A 50 -16.26 -25.52 25.66
N SER A 51 -16.40 -25.13 26.93
CA SER A 51 -17.04 -26.01 27.93
C SER A 51 -18.56 -25.83 28.00
N PHE A 52 -19.06 -24.60 27.87
CA PHE A 52 -20.48 -24.28 28.02
C PHE A 52 -21.19 -23.84 26.73
N ASP A 53 -20.45 -23.38 25.72
CA ASP A 53 -20.96 -22.88 24.44
C ASP A 53 -22.07 -21.81 24.61
N ASP A 54 -21.84 -20.86 25.52
CA ASP A 54 -22.82 -19.83 25.91
C ASP A 54 -22.49 -18.42 25.39
N TYR A 55 -21.43 -18.28 24.58
CA TYR A 55 -21.08 -17.04 23.90
C TYR A 55 -21.83 -16.88 22.58
N THR A 56 -22.02 -15.62 22.17
CA THR A 56 -22.61 -15.33 20.87
C THR A 56 -21.65 -15.75 19.74
N ALA A 57 -22.21 -16.29 18.66
CA ALA A 57 -21.42 -16.68 17.50
C ALA A 57 -20.61 -15.47 16.98
N ASN A 58 -19.33 -15.70 16.71
CA ASN A 58 -18.39 -14.68 16.23
C ASN A 58 -18.17 -13.48 17.18
N TRP A 59 -18.43 -13.64 18.49
CA TRP A 59 -18.22 -12.59 19.51
C TRP A 59 -16.87 -11.86 19.38
N ALA A 60 -15.80 -12.60 19.07
CA ALA A 60 -14.44 -12.10 18.97
C ALA A 60 -14.27 -10.99 17.93
N LEU A 61 -15.12 -10.96 16.89
CA LEU A 61 -15.10 -9.94 15.84
C LEU A 61 -15.50 -8.55 16.37
N SER A 62 -16.16 -8.48 17.52
CA SER A 62 -16.60 -7.25 18.19
C SER A 62 -15.97 -7.03 19.57
N ASP A 63 -15.09 -7.93 20.03
CA ASP A 63 -14.47 -7.80 21.35
C ASP A 63 -13.40 -6.70 21.35
N ARG A 64 -13.58 -5.73 22.26
CA ARG A 64 -12.72 -4.56 22.43
C ARG A 64 -11.29 -4.86 22.88
N ARG A 65 -11.05 -6.05 23.47
CA ARG A 65 -9.70 -6.47 23.91
C ARG A 65 -8.89 -6.95 22.71
N LEU A 66 -9.56 -7.55 21.72
CA LEU A 66 -8.94 -8.07 20.50
C LEU A 66 -8.83 -7.00 19.40
N SER A 67 -9.79 -6.07 19.33
CA SER A 67 -9.85 -4.95 18.37
C SER A 67 -9.45 -5.35 16.96
N ILE A 68 -10.02 -6.45 16.45
CA ILE A 68 -9.60 -7.12 15.21
C ILE A 68 -9.61 -6.14 14.01
N SER A 69 -10.61 -5.26 13.95
CA SER A 69 -10.74 -4.25 12.88
C SER A 69 -9.68 -3.15 12.92
N GLU A 70 -8.95 -3.00 14.02
CA GLU A 70 -7.93 -1.97 14.23
C GLU A 70 -6.51 -2.56 14.23
N LEU A 71 -6.38 -3.86 13.96
CA LEU A 71 -5.07 -4.50 13.81
C LEU A 71 -4.29 -3.90 12.64
N PRO A 72 -2.95 -3.85 12.73
CA PRO A 72 -2.11 -3.53 11.57
C PRO A 72 -2.40 -4.46 10.38
N ASP A 73 -2.34 -3.93 9.16
CA ASP A 73 -2.70 -4.64 7.91
C ASP A 73 -2.18 -6.08 7.86
N GLU A 74 -0.90 -6.29 8.16
CA GLU A 74 -0.27 -7.61 8.12
C GLU A 74 -0.94 -8.62 9.08
N LYS A 75 -1.27 -8.18 10.31
CA LYS A 75 -1.94 -9.02 11.31
C LYS A 75 -3.38 -9.27 10.94
N PHE A 76 -4.09 -8.25 10.46
CA PHE A 76 -5.47 -8.37 10.02
C PHE A 76 -5.60 -9.30 8.80
N LEU A 77 -4.73 -9.15 7.81
CA LEU A 77 -4.70 -10.02 6.62
C LEU A 77 -4.31 -11.45 6.97
N ALA A 78 -3.39 -11.65 7.92
CA ALA A 78 -3.05 -12.98 8.43
C ALA A 78 -4.26 -13.62 9.12
N PHE A 79 -5.01 -12.87 9.93
CA PHE A 79 -6.25 -13.32 10.55
C PHE A 79 -7.25 -13.77 9.48
N LEU A 80 -7.53 -12.94 8.46
CA LEU A 80 -8.43 -13.31 7.37
C LEU A 80 -7.98 -14.57 6.62
N ALA A 81 -6.69 -14.68 6.29
CA ALA A 81 -6.15 -15.86 5.62
C ALA A 81 -6.29 -17.14 6.46
N ASP A 82 -6.12 -17.04 7.78
CA ASP A 82 -6.25 -18.17 8.69
C ASP A 82 -7.72 -18.63 8.83
N THR A 83 -8.70 -17.71 8.82
CA THR A 83 -10.16 -18.06 8.84
C THR A 83 -10.61 -18.91 7.65
N ILE A 84 -9.83 -18.94 6.57
CA ILE A 84 -10.11 -19.73 5.36
C ILE A 84 -9.03 -20.79 5.10
N SER A 85 -8.12 -20.99 6.06
CA SER A 85 -7.05 -21.96 5.90
C SER A 85 -7.60 -23.40 5.92
N PRO A 86 -6.93 -24.35 5.24
CA PRO A 86 -7.29 -25.77 5.31
C PRO A 86 -7.26 -26.38 6.72
N ALA A 87 -6.62 -25.72 7.69
CA ALA A 87 -6.65 -26.13 9.10
C ALA A 87 -8.01 -25.83 9.74
N VAL A 88 -8.62 -24.71 9.33
CA VAL A 88 -9.84 -24.12 9.90
C VAL A 88 -11.10 -24.52 9.12
N ARG A 89 -11.02 -24.65 7.79
CA ARG A 89 -12.15 -25.08 6.94
C ARG A 89 -11.75 -26.24 6.04
N LYS A 90 -12.66 -27.21 5.89
CA LYS A 90 -12.44 -28.41 5.05
C LYS A 90 -13.21 -28.39 3.73
N ASP A 91 -14.16 -27.48 3.56
CA ASP A 91 -14.90 -27.34 2.31
C ASP A 91 -14.18 -26.39 1.35
N LYS A 92 -13.73 -26.93 0.22
CA LYS A 92 -13.06 -26.15 -0.83
C LYS A 92 -13.96 -25.02 -1.36
N THR A 93 -15.24 -25.29 -1.56
CA THR A 93 -16.18 -24.32 -2.14
C THR A 93 -16.33 -23.10 -1.23
N SER A 94 -16.47 -23.34 0.08
CA SER A 94 -16.50 -22.31 1.11
C SER A 94 -15.20 -21.50 1.14
N ILE A 95 -14.03 -22.15 1.12
CA ILE A 95 -12.73 -21.47 1.11
C ILE A 95 -12.62 -20.53 -0.11
N ASP A 96 -12.93 -21.03 -1.30
CA ASP A 96 -12.84 -20.25 -2.55
C ASP A 96 -13.86 -19.09 -2.57
N ARG A 97 -15.06 -19.29 -2.00
CA ARG A 97 -16.07 -18.24 -1.86
C ARG A 97 -15.62 -17.13 -0.90
N PHE A 98 -15.12 -17.48 0.28
CA PHE A 98 -14.58 -16.48 1.21
C PHE A 98 -13.37 -15.74 0.64
N ALA A 99 -12.44 -16.44 0.00
CA ALA A 99 -11.30 -15.82 -0.64
C ALA A 99 -11.74 -14.80 -1.71
N SER A 100 -12.76 -15.13 -2.49
CA SER A 100 -13.36 -14.22 -3.47
C SER A 100 -14.02 -13.01 -2.80
N HIS A 101 -14.80 -13.21 -1.74
CA HIS A 101 -15.45 -12.13 -1.00
C HIS A 101 -14.42 -11.18 -0.37
N PHE A 102 -13.40 -11.74 0.30
CA PHE A 102 -12.30 -10.94 0.85
C PHE A 102 -11.56 -10.15 -0.21
N ASN A 103 -11.24 -10.77 -1.35
CA ASN A 103 -10.56 -10.07 -2.44
C ASN A 103 -11.39 -8.94 -3.04
N ASN A 104 -12.72 -9.10 -3.15
CA ASN A 104 -13.60 -8.01 -3.58
C ASN A 104 -13.60 -6.85 -2.58
N LEU A 105 -13.60 -7.15 -1.28
CA LEU A 105 -13.55 -6.11 -0.24
C LEU A 105 -12.16 -5.48 -0.09
N LEU A 106 -11.10 -6.21 -0.44
CA LEU A 106 -9.73 -5.71 -0.48
C LEU A 106 -9.43 -4.93 -1.77
N GLU A 107 -10.36 -4.88 -2.72
CA GLU A 107 -10.15 -4.15 -3.97
C GLU A 107 -9.84 -2.67 -3.69
N GLY A 108 -8.68 -2.20 -4.18
CA GLY A 108 -8.23 -0.82 -3.94
C GLY A 108 -7.41 -0.64 -2.65
N SER A 109 -7.28 -1.66 -1.80
CA SER A 109 -6.34 -1.61 -0.66
C SER A 109 -4.88 -1.85 -1.06
N GLY A 110 -4.65 -2.38 -2.26
CA GLY A 110 -3.33 -2.85 -2.71
C GLY A 110 -2.98 -4.25 -2.18
N TRP A 111 -3.90 -4.94 -1.51
CA TRP A 111 -3.73 -6.31 -1.03
C TRP A 111 -4.71 -7.27 -1.71
N LYS A 112 -4.29 -8.54 -1.80
CA LYS A 112 -5.15 -9.66 -2.14
C LYS A 112 -4.71 -10.93 -1.42
N LEU A 113 -5.64 -11.84 -1.19
CA LEU A 113 -5.37 -13.22 -0.84
C LEU A 113 -5.15 -14.02 -2.12
N VAL A 114 -3.94 -14.52 -2.33
CA VAL A 114 -3.61 -15.42 -3.46
C VAL A 114 -3.42 -16.84 -3.00
N GLN A 115 -3.91 -17.80 -3.77
CA GLN A 115 -3.57 -19.20 -3.57
C GLN A 115 -2.07 -19.41 -3.87
N LYS A 116 -1.29 -19.81 -2.87
CA LYS A 116 0.15 -20.14 -3.04
C LYS A 116 0.44 -21.63 -2.95
N ALA A 117 -0.44 -22.39 -2.32
CA ALA A 117 -0.25 -23.82 -2.12
C ALA A 117 -1.59 -24.56 -2.07
N SER A 118 -1.50 -25.87 -1.97
CA SER A 118 -2.61 -26.76 -1.63
C SER A 118 -2.16 -27.68 -0.50
N VAL A 119 -3.01 -27.87 0.50
CA VAL A 119 -2.78 -28.76 1.65
C VAL A 119 -3.91 -29.79 1.65
N ALA A 120 -3.57 -31.07 1.50
CA ALA A 120 -4.55 -32.15 1.39
C ALA A 120 -5.64 -31.92 0.32
N GLY A 121 -5.29 -31.29 -0.81
CA GLY A 121 -6.22 -30.98 -1.89
C GLY A 121 -7.02 -29.69 -1.70
N LEU A 122 -6.91 -29.03 -0.55
CA LEU A 122 -7.57 -27.77 -0.24
C LEU A 122 -6.65 -26.57 -0.48
N PRO A 123 -7.16 -25.46 -1.06
CA PRO A 123 -6.35 -24.30 -1.38
C PRO A 123 -5.87 -23.59 -0.11
N ARG A 124 -4.59 -23.20 -0.09
CA ARG A 124 -4.02 -22.33 0.95
C ARG A 124 -3.76 -20.96 0.35
N TYR A 125 -4.53 -19.99 0.84
CA TYR A 125 -4.39 -18.58 0.50
C TYR A 125 -3.40 -17.89 1.44
N VAL A 126 -2.66 -16.94 0.91
CA VAL A 126 -1.81 -16.03 1.71
C VAL A 126 -2.00 -14.59 1.25
N PRO A 127 -1.85 -13.62 2.15
CA PRO A 127 -1.82 -12.22 1.76
C PRO A 127 -0.65 -11.94 0.82
N MET A 128 -0.93 -11.19 -0.23
CA MET A 128 0.06 -10.69 -1.17
C MET A 128 -0.32 -9.25 -1.53
N LEU A 129 0.68 -8.37 -1.52
CA LEU A 129 0.49 -7.02 -2.02
C LEU A 129 0.19 -7.11 -3.52
N ASP A 130 -1.05 -6.82 -3.90
CA ASP A 130 -1.46 -6.72 -5.29
C ASP A 130 -1.27 -5.29 -5.77
N GLY A 131 -0.24 -5.10 -6.58
CA GLY A 131 0.03 -3.80 -7.17
C GLY A 131 0.60 -2.80 -6.16
N VAL A 132 1.89 -2.98 -5.82
CA VAL A 132 2.75 -1.86 -5.37
C VAL A 132 2.44 -0.60 -6.20
N ALA A 133 2.31 -0.77 -7.52
CA ALA A 133 1.94 0.30 -8.43
C ALA A 133 0.56 0.95 -8.13
N LYS A 134 -0.46 0.17 -7.74
CA LYS A 134 -1.80 0.69 -7.41
C LYS A 134 -1.80 1.44 -6.08
N HIS A 135 -1.11 0.93 -5.06
CA HIS A 135 -0.93 1.65 -3.80
C HIS A 135 -0.23 3.01 -4.02
N PHE A 136 0.84 3.03 -4.83
CA PHE A 136 1.50 4.28 -5.18
C PHE A 136 0.64 5.18 -6.08
N GLU A 137 -0.22 4.63 -6.92
CA GLU A 137 -1.23 5.38 -7.69
C GLU A 137 -2.16 6.14 -6.76
N ASP A 138 -2.80 5.43 -5.82
CA ASP A 138 -3.78 6.00 -4.91
C ASP A 138 -3.16 7.07 -4.00
N LYS A 139 -1.95 6.83 -3.50
CA LYS A 139 -1.19 7.82 -2.72
C LYS A 139 -0.82 9.05 -3.55
N ALA A 140 -0.39 8.88 -4.80
CA ALA A 140 -0.10 10.00 -5.69
C ALA A 140 -1.36 10.81 -6.03
N ARG A 141 -2.52 10.15 -6.22
CA ARG A 141 -3.81 10.83 -6.40
C ARG A 141 -4.15 11.68 -5.20
N ASN A 142 -3.90 11.18 -4.00
CA ASN A 142 -4.15 11.94 -2.78
C ASN A 142 -3.23 13.17 -2.69
N SER A 143 -1.96 13.03 -3.07
CA SER A 143 -1.02 14.15 -3.16
C SER A 143 -1.49 15.24 -4.14
N ALA A 144 -2.00 14.85 -5.30
CA ALA A 144 -2.57 15.78 -6.27
C ALA A 144 -3.81 16.52 -5.73
N LYS A 145 -4.63 15.87 -4.89
CA LYS A 145 -5.76 16.52 -4.20
C LYS A 145 -5.28 17.53 -3.15
N VAL A 146 -4.27 17.18 -2.34
CA VAL A 146 -3.68 18.08 -1.33
C VAL A 146 -3.18 19.36 -1.99
N LEU A 147 -2.53 19.26 -3.14
CA LEU A 147 -2.02 20.40 -3.91
C LEU A 147 -3.06 21.04 -4.83
N SER A 148 -4.33 20.64 -4.74
CA SER A 148 -5.43 21.12 -5.60
C SER A 148 -5.10 21.12 -7.10
N SER A 149 -4.28 20.16 -7.56
CA SER A 149 -3.74 20.12 -8.91
C SER A 149 -4.48 19.12 -9.80
N SER A 150 -5.42 19.62 -10.62
CA SER A 150 -6.12 18.82 -11.62
C SER A 150 -5.19 18.30 -12.72
N TRP A 151 -4.13 19.04 -13.03
CA TRP A 151 -3.13 18.65 -14.00
C TRP A 151 -2.38 17.39 -13.56
N MET A 152 -1.95 17.34 -12.29
CA MET A 152 -1.30 16.15 -11.72
C MET A 152 -2.23 14.93 -11.73
N GLN A 153 -3.52 15.10 -11.44
CA GLN A 153 -4.49 14.00 -11.51
C GLN A 153 -4.53 13.39 -12.91
N GLY A 154 -4.62 14.23 -13.95
CA GLY A 154 -4.59 13.77 -15.34
C GLY A 154 -3.27 13.12 -15.75
N GLU A 155 -2.13 13.58 -15.21
CA GLU A 155 -0.82 12.94 -15.43
C GLU A 155 -0.72 11.57 -14.75
N ILE A 156 -1.28 11.41 -13.55
CA ILE A 156 -1.35 10.11 -12.86
C ILE A 156 -2.24 9.13 -13.65
N ASP A 157 -3.44 9.56 -14.05
CA ASP A 157 -4.34 8.72 -14.87
C ASP A 157 -3.64 8.24 -16.15
N ARG A 158 -3.00 9.18 -16.86
CA ARG A 158 -2.32 8.90 -18.12
C ARG A 158 -1.10 8.00 -17.95
N ALA A 159 -0.27 8.25 -16.94
CA ALA A 159 0.94 7.47 -16.72
C ALA A 159 0.61 6.01 -16.39
N TRP A 160 -0.37 5.74 -15.52
CA TRP A 160 -0.71 4.38 -15.08
C TRP A 160 -1.47 3.59 -16.15
N SER A 161 -2.40 4.22 -16.87
CA SER A 161 -3.12 3.57 -17.98
C SER A 161 -2.22 3.23 -19.17
N ALA A 162 -1.12 3.96 -19.36
CA ALA A 162 -0.16 3.73 -20.44
C ALA A 162 0.92 2.68 -20.10
N VAL A 163 1.06 2.23 -18.85
CA VAL A 163 2.17 1.37 -18.42
C VAL A 163 2.35 0.12 -19.29
N ASP A 164 1.24 -0.55 -19.61
CA ASP A 164 1.25 -1.80 -20.37
C ASP A 164 1.07 -1.57 -21.88
N SER A 165 0.33 -0.54 -22.28
CA SER A 165 -0.07 -0.26 -23.66
C SER A 165 0.90 0.64 -24.43
N ASP A 166 1.49 1.63 -23.75
CA ASP A 166 2.50 2.55 -24.29
C ASP A 166 3.54 2.92 -23.20
N PRO A 167 4.53 2.05 -22.96
CA PRO A 167 5.57 2.29 -21.97
C PRO A 167 6.32 3.62 -22.18
N ALA A 168 6.48 4.08 -23.43
CA ALA A 168 7.20 5.31 -23.75
C ALA A 168 6.41 6.56 -23.34
N LEU A 169 5.08 6.54 -23.52
CA LEU A 169 4.18 7.56 -23.02
C LEU A 169 4.13 7.57 -21.49
N ALA A 170 4.03 6.40 -20.86
CA ALA A 170 4.01 6.27 -19.40
C ALA A 170 5.26 6.89 -18.77
N ILE A 171 6.45 6.61 -19.34
CA ILE A 171 7.73 7.15 -18.87
C ILE A 171 7.81 8.67 -19.05
N GLY A 172 7.37 9.18 -20.21
CA GLY A 172 7.33 10.63 -20.44
C GLY A 172 6.44 11.33 -19.42
N THR A 173 5.24 10.79 -19.21
CA THR A 173 4.26 11.32 -18.27
C THR A 173 4.74 11.23 -16.82
N ALA A 174 5.51 10.20 -16.45
CA ALA A 174 6.11 10.10 -15.11
C ALA A 174 7.09 11.25 -14.82
N LYS A 175 7.87 11.67 -15.83
CA LYS A 175 8.73 12.87 -15.71
C LYS A 175 7.88 14.12 -15.54
N ASP A 176 6.87 14.29 -16.38
CA ASP A 176 5.99 15.47 -16.34
C ASP A 176 5.28 15.59 -14.98
N LEU A 177 4.82 14.47 -14.40
CA LEU A 177 4.23 14.40 -13.05
C LEU A 177 5.18 14.94 -11.97
N THR A 178 6.46 14.55 -11.99
CA THR A 178 7.43 15.05 -11.00
C THR A 178 7.66 16.55 -11.13
N GLU A 179 7.66 17.08 -12.36
CA GLU A 179 7.82 18.50 -12.64
C GLU A 179 6.59 19.30 -12.20
N SER A 180 5.40 18.84 -12.55
CA SER A 180 4.11 19.41 -12.14
C SER A 180 3.96 19.45 -10.62
N CYS A 181 4.33 18.38 -9.92
CA CYS A 181 4.34 18.33 -8.46
C CYS A 181 5.26 19.41 -7.86
N CYS A 182 6.49 19.52 -8.37
CA CYS A 182 7.42 20.53 -7.88
C CYS A 182 6.91 21.96 -8.15
N LYS A 183 6.37 22.22 -9.34
CA LYS A 183 5.79 23.51 -9.71
C LYS A 183 4.60 23.87 -8.84
N ALA A 184 3.71 22.92 -8.56
CA ALA A 184 2.55 23.12 -7.69
C ALA A 184 2.97 23.51 -6.27
N ILE A 185 3.93 22.81 -5.68
CA ILE A 185 4.45 23.14 -4.35
C ILE A 185 5.11 24.51 -4.33
N LEU A 186 5.94 24.84 -5.32
CA LEU A 186 6.56 26.16 -5.41
C LEU A 186 5.52 27.28 -5.53
N LEU A 187 4.43 27.04 -6.26
CA LEU A 187 3.31 27.98 -6.36
C LEU A 187 2.65 28.21 -5.00
N GLU A 188 2.33 27.14 -4.27
CA GLU A 188 1.76 27.21 -2.92
C GLU A 188 2.68 27.94 -1.93
N LEU A 189 3.99 27.78 -2.08
CA LEU A 189 5.00 28.49 -1.28
C LEU A 189 5.21 29.96 -1.69
N GLY A 190 4.44 30.49 -2.65
CA GLY A 190 4.57 31.86 -3.16
C GLY A 190 5.85 32.11 -3.96
N LYS A 191 6.50 31.07 -4.47
CA LYS A 191 7.77 31.11 -5.20
C LYS A 191 7.67 30.35 -6.54
N PRO A 192 6.73 30.71 -7.43
CA PRO A 192 6.47 29.96 -8.65
C PRO A 192 7.73 29.84 -9.52
N ALA A 193 7.90 28.69 -10.16
CA ALA A 193 8.98 28.45 -11.10
C ALA A 193 8.90 29.42 -12.30
N GLY A 194 10.06 29.89 -12.76
CA GLY A 194 10.19 30.73 -13.94
C GLY A 194 9.90 29.96 -15.24
N PRO A 195 9.53 30.67 -16.33
CA PRO A 195 9.17 30.05 -17.61
C PRO A 195 10.36 29.37 -18.32
N ARG A 196 11.60 29.62 -17.89
CA ARG A 196 12.82 29.01 -18.42
C ARG A 196 13.50 28.07 -17.42
N ASP A 197 12.92 27.88 -16.24
CA ASP A 197 13.51 27.01 -15.23
C ASP A 197 13.40 25.57 -15.71
N ASP A 198 14.54 24.90 -15.78
CA ASP A 198 14.60 23.50 -16.15
C ASP A 198 14.29 22.59 -14.95
N PHE A 199 14.01 21.32 -15.21
CA PHE A 199 13.63 20.35 -14.20
C PHE A 199 14.64 20.26 -13.01
N PRO A 200 15.98 20.25 -13.23
CA PRO A 200 16.96 20.35 -12.15
C PRO A 200 16.84 21.63 -11.31
N THR A 201 16.59 22.78 -11.93
CA THR A 201 16.44 24.07 -11.22
C THR A 201 15.20 24.06 -10.34
N ILE A 202 14.06 23.62 -10.88
CA ILE A 202 12.79 23.52 -10.16
C ILE A 202 12.91 22.57 -8.96
N THR A 203 13.49 21.40 -9.18
CA THR A 203 13.69 20.38 -8.12
C THR A 203 14.52 20.92 -6.97
N LYS A 204 15.65 21.59 -7.28
CA LYS A 204 16.53 22.16 -6.26
C LYS A 204 15.82 23.23 -5.44
N ALA A 205 14.96 24.03 -6.07
CA ALA A 205 14.16 25.04 -5.37
C ALA A 205 13.22 24.39 -4.35
N VAL A 206 12.44 23.36 -4.74
CA VAL A 206 11.54 22.65 -3.81
C VAL A 206 12.29 22.06 -2.62
N VAL A 207 13.38 21.33 -2.89
CA VAL A 207 14.22 20.68 -1.87
C VAL A 207 14.75 21.71 -0.85
N LYS A 208 15.13 22.90 -1.34
CA LYS A 208 15.61 24.00 -0.50
C LYS A 208 14.49 24.58 0.37
N GLU A 209 13.33 24.85 -0.23
CA GLU A 209 12.23 25.53 0.45
C GLU A 209 11.52 24.64 1.48
N LEU A 210 11.34 23.35 1.19
CA LEU A 210 10.70 22.42 2.11
C LEU A 210 11.55 22.06 3.35
N ARG A 211 12.83 22.49 3.38
CA ARG A 211 13.78 22.20 4.48
C ARG A 211 13.62 20.76 4.96
N LEU A 212 13.80 19.83 4.03
CA LEU A 212 13.50 18.39 4.19
C LEU A 212 14.09 17.75 5.45
N VAL A 213 15.07 18.41 6.08
CA VAL A 213 15.53 18.12 7.44
C VAL A 213 15.74 19.44 8.20
N PRO A 214 15.37 19.52 9.49
CA PRO A 214 15.65 20.69 10.33
C PRO A 214 17.17 20.96 10.46
N GLU A 215 17.56 22.21 10.23
CA GLU A 215 18.94 22.68 10.39
C GLU A 215 19.25 22.90 11.88
N SER A 216 19.53 21.83 12.62
CA SER A 216 20.10 21.96 13.97
C SER A 216 20.98 20.76 14.32
N ILE A 217 22.30 21.00 14.38
CA ILE A 217 23.40 20.10 14.83
C ILE A 217 23.99 19.16 13.74
N SER A 218 25.28 18.81 13.89
CA SER A 218 26.14 18.21 12.85
C SER A 218 25.81 16.76 12.48
N LYS A 219 25.00 16.04 13.26
CA LYS A 219 24.56 14.66 12.93
C LYS A 219 23.29 14.70 12.08
N GLU A 220 22.44 15.67 12.36
CA GLU A 220 21.19 16.01 11.67
C GLU A 220 21.50 16.59 10.30
N ALA A 221 22.55 17.42 10.18
CA ALA A 221 23.08 17.90 8.90
C ALA A 221 23.55 16.76 7.97
N LYS A 222 24.13 15.68 8.52
CA LYS A 222 24.49 14.49 7.73
C LYS A 222 23.24 13.73 7.24
N GLY A 223 22.19 13.65 8.07
CA GLY A 223 20.90 13.09 7.68
C GLY A 223 20.24 13.87 6.54
N ALA A 224 20.31 15.20 6.58
CA ALA A 224 19.83 16.10 5.54
C ALA A 224 20.46 15.81 4.18
N GLU A 225 21.79 15.70 4.14
CA GLU A 225 22.50 15.40 2.89
C GLU A 225 22.17 13.99 2.36
N ILE A 226 21.93 13.02 3.23
CA ILE A 226 21.49 11.68 2.82
C ILE A 226 20.10 11.73 2.19
N ILE A 227 19.14 12.41 2.82
CA ILE A 227 17.77 12.52 2.30
C ILE A 227 17.73 13.25 0.96
N LYS A 228 18.45 14.39 0.84
CA LYS A 228 18.59 15.11 -0.44
C LYS A 228 19.15 14.20 -1.53
N ARG A 229 20.16 13.39 -1.21
CA ARG A 229 20.75 12.44 -2.16
C ARG A 229 19.77 11.33 -2.54
N LEU A 230 19.00 10.78 -1.60
CA LEU A 230 17.99 9.75 -1.90
C LEU A 230 16.89 10.28 -2.82
N LEU A 231 16.40 11.50 -2.58
CA LEU A 231 15.41 12.13 -3.45
C LEU A 231 15.97 12.44 -4.82
N SER A 232 17.21 12.95 -4.87
CA SER A 232 17.91 13.11 -6.15
C SER A 232 18.02 11.78 -6.89
N ASN A 233 18.29 10.67 -6.20
CA ASN A 233 18.38 9.36 -6.83
C ASN A 233 17.03 8.90 -7.40
N LEU A 234 15.91 9.12 -6.70
CA LEU A 234 14.56 8.82 -7.22
C LEU A 234 14.28 9.57 -8.51
N LEU A 235 14.63 10.86 -8.57
CA LEU A 235 14.47 11.66 -9.78
C LEU A 235 15.39 11.21 -10.91
N GLN A 236 16.60 10.77 -10.58
CA GLN A 236 17.53 10.22 -11.56
C GLN A 236 17.04 8.89 -12.14
N VAL A 237 16.24 8.10 -11.42
CA VAL A 237 15.57 6.92 -11.99
C VAL A 237 14.60 7.35 -13.09
N THR A 238 13.71 8.30 -12.82
CA THR A 238 12.76 8.81 -13.82
C THR A 238 13.48 9.42 -15.03
N LYS A 239 14.51 10.23 -14.78
CA LYS A 239 15.32 10.86 -15.84
C LYS A 239 16.09 9.82 -16.67
N GLY A 240 16.77 8.88 -16.03
CA GLY A 240 17.54 7.84 -16.71
C GLY A 240 16.67 6.93 -17.57
N VAL A 241 15.46 6.58 -17.09
CA VAL A 241 14.51 5.80 -17.89
C VAL A 241 13.96 6.60 -19.07
N ASN A 242 13.78 7.91 -18.92
CA ASN A 242 13.43 8.80 -20.03
C ASN A 242 14.59 9.01 -21.04
N GLU A 243 15.85 9.01 -20.60
CA GLU A 243 17.01 9.02 -21.50
C GLU A 243 17.14 7.71 -22.28
N LEU A 244 16.87 6.56 -21.62
CA LEU A 244 16.73 5.27 -22.31
C LEU A 244 15.60 5.35 -23.34
N ARG A 245 14.48 6.02 -23.05
CA ARG A 245 13.45 6.26 -24.08
C ARG A 245 13.99 7.04 -25.27
N SER A 246 14.82 8.06 -25.09
CA SER A 246 15.41 8.80 -26.21
C SER A 246 16.37 7.93 -27.04
N LEU A 247 17.08 6.99 -26.42
CA LEU A 247 17.99 6.06 -27.09
C LEU A 247 17.25 4.90 -27.79
N TYR A 248 16.14 4.44 -27.22
CA TYR A 248 15.40 3.26 -27.64
C TYR A 248 14.02 3.57 -28.25
N GLY A 249 13.62 4.83 -28.32
CA GLY A 249 12.32 5.32 -28.79
C GLY A 249 12.38 5.86 -30.21
N THR A 250 12.00 5.00 -31.16
CA THR A 250 11.29 5.30 -32.43
C THR A 250 11.83 6.38 -33.39
N GLY A 251 13.03 6.91 -33.22
CA GLY A 251 13.57 7.97 -34.10
C GLY A 251 14.21 7.50 -35.40
N HIS A 252 14.78 6.29 -35.48
CA HIS A 252 15.40 5.79 -36.71
C HIS A 252 15.21 4.27 -36.82
N GLY A 253 14.35 3.84 -37.75
CA GLY A 253 14.26 2.45 -38.12
C GLY A 253 15.61 1.94 -38.62
N ARG A 254 16.18 0.96 -37.91
CA ARG A 254 17.13 0.01 -38.49
C ARG A 254 16.78 -1.40 -38.02
N ASP A 255 16.34 -2.18 -38.99
CA ASP A 255 16.39 -3.65 -39.07
C ASP A 255 15.35 -4.49 -38.31
N GLY A 256 14.21 -3.94 -37.89
CA GLY A 256 13.05 -4.75 -37.45
C GLY A 256 13.27 -5.65 -36.23
N LYS A 257 14.43 -5.54 -35.58
CA LYS A 257 14.86 -6.29 -34.38
C LYS A 257 14.98 -5.41 -33.14
N HIS A 258 14.42 -4.20 -33.17
CA HIS A 258 14.58 -3.25 -32.07
C HIS A 258 13.63 -3.58 -30.92
N VAL A 259 14.19 -3.97 -29.77
CA VAL A 259 13.42 -4.18 -28.54
C VAL A 259 13.24 -2.84 -27.84
N GLY A 260 12.06 -2.25 -27.98
CA GLY A 260 11.68 -1.02 -27.28
C GLY A 260 11.53 -1.20 -25.77
N LEU A 261 11.23 -0.10 -25.07
CA LEU A 261 10.97 -0.12 -23.63
C LEU A 261 9.77 -1.01 -23.30
N GLN A 262 10.00 -1.97 -22.41
CA GLN A 262 8.99 -2.90 -21.90
C GLN A 262 8.18 -2.32 -20.71
N PRO A 263 6.96 -2.84 -20.44
CA PRO A 263 6.12 -2.39 -19.32
C PRO A 263 6.80 -2.37 -17.95
N ARG A 264 7.76 -3.27 -17.70
CA ARG A 264 8.54 -3.28 -16.45
C ARG A 264 9.35 -1.99 -16.24
N HIS A 265 9.86 -1.36 -17.31
CA HIS A 265 10.60 -0.10 -17.21
C HIS A 265 9.66 1.07 -16.96
N ALA A 266 8.47 1.05 -17.58
CA ALA A 266 7.43 2.02 -17.28
C ALA A 266 6.96 1.92 -15.83
N ARG A 267 6.68 0.71 -15.32
CA ARG A 267 6.34 0.50 -13.90
C ARG A 267 7.39 1.09 -12.96
N LEU A 268 8.68 0.88 -13.25
CA LEU A 268 9.76 1.45 -12.44
C LEU A 268 9.73 2.98 -12.43
N ALA A 269 9.67 3.63 -13.59
CA ALA A 269 9.67 5.10 -13.69
C ALA A 269 8.43 5.72 -13.05
N VAL A 270 7.26 5.17 -13.34
CA VAL A 270 5.96 5.63 -12.83
C VAL A 270 5.89 5.48 -11.31
N THR A 271 6.32 4.35 -10.76
CA THR A 271 6.34 4.14 -9.30
C THR A 271 7.37 5.03 -8.61
N ALA A 272 8.55 5.25 -9.21
CA ALA A 272 9.57 6.17 -8.68
C ALA A 272 9.08 7.62 -8.64
N ALA A 273 8.38 8.06 -9.70
CA ALA A 273 7.74 9.37 -9.76
C ALA A 273 6.66 9.54 -8.67
N ALA A 274 5.76 8.56 -8.52
CA ALA A 274 4.76 8.57 -7.44
C ALA A 274 5.41 8.62 -6.05
N ALA A 275 6.41 7.79 -5.78
CA ALA A 275 7.08 7.76 -4.48
C ALA A 275 7.70 9.13 -4.14
N PHE A 276 8.31 9.79 -5.13
CA PHE A 276 8.82 11.16 -4.97
C PHE A 276 7.69 12.15 -4.67
N THR A 277 6.62 12.15 -5.48
CA THR A 277 5.47 13.05 -5.33
C THR A 277 4.83 12.91 -3.96
N VAL A 278 4.61 11.68 -3.50
CA VAL A 278 4.03 11.38 -2.18
C VAL A 278 4.90 11.96 -1.06
N PHE A 279 6.18 11.61 -1.03
CA PHE A 279 7.09 12.05 0.04
C PHE A 279 7.19 13.58 0.12
N ILE A 280 7.34 14.23 -1.03
CA ILE A 280 7.52 15.69 -1.10
C ILE A 280 6.23 16.42 -0.70
N THR A 281 5.07 15.88 -1.08
CA THR A 281 3.77 16.44 -0.69
C THR A 281 3.49 16.22 0.80
N ASP A 282 3.76 15.03 1.33
CA ASP A 282 3.63 14.74 2.76
C ASP A 282 4.53 15.67 3.60
N THR A 283 5.76 15.93 3.11
CA THR A 283 6.67 16.88 3.76
C THR A 283 6.12 18.31 3.71
N TYR A 284 5.56 18.73 2.58
CA TYR A 284 4.89 20.03 2.45
C TYR A 284 3.73 20.15 3.46
N SER A 285 2.82 19.18 3.49
CA SER A 285 1.69 19.16 4.42
C SER A 285 2.13 19.19 5.87
N ALA A 286 3.11 18.37 6.26
CA ALA A 286 3.62 18.34 7.64
C ALA A 286 4.23 19.67 8.09
N ARG A 287 4.65 20.54 7.16
CA ARG A 287 5.22 21.87 7.45
C ARG A 287 4.21 23.02 7.44
N HIS A 288 3.05 22.80 6.84
CA HIS A 288 2.02 23.83 6.63
C HIS A 288 0.68 23.45 7.28
N SER A 289 0.65 22.36 8.04
CA SER A 289 -0.45 21.99 8.93
C SER A 289 -0.18 22.63 10.31
N ASP A 290 -0.28 23.96 10.36
CA ASP A 290 -0.37 24.79 11.58
C ASP A 290 -1.44 25.87 11.37
#